data_AF-A0A382CWX3-F1
#
_entry.id   AF-A0A382CWX3-F1
#
_cell.length_a   1.000
_cell.length_b   1.000
_cell.length_c   1.000
_cell.angle_alpha   90.00
_cell.angle_beta   90.00
_cell.angle_gamma   90.00
#
_symmetry.space_group_name_H-M   'P 1'
#
loop_
_entity.id
_entity.type
_entity.pdbx_description
1 polymer ?
#
loop_
_entity_poly.entity_id
_entity_poly.type
_entity_poly.pdbx_seq_one_letter_code
_entity_poly.pdbx_strand_id
1 'polypeptide(L)'
;MDDVQSIMQNLVELFARVWNETFAGISVGQLAVTAVVLLVFLLLRRFFARFIIARLKALASKTKTEVDDHILAALQQPLMFLFLILGLSFVIQWIPFNPSLERVLVQILQSFVAFTIFWTIFRILEPVSVFFDTF
;
A
#
# COMPACT_ATOMS: atom_id res chain seq x y z
N MET A 1 21.77 12.61 -42.65
CA MET A 1 21.19 13.17 -41.40
C MET A 1 19.68 12.97 -41.36
N ASP A 2 19.01 12.94 -42.52
CA ASP A 2 17.56 12.74 -42.65
C ASP A 2 17.09 11.31 -42.26
N ASP A 3 17.88 10.27 -42.54
CA ASP A 3 17.56 8.88 -42.17
C ASP A 3 17.54 8.64 -40.65
N VAL A 4 18.40 9.35 -39.90
CA VAL A 4 18.42 9.23 -38.44
C VAL A 4 17.18 9.90 -37.84
N GLN A 5 16.71 11.01 -38.43
CA GLN A 5 15.50 11.68 -37.98
C GLN A 5 14.24 10.84 -38.25
N SER A 6 14.16 10.18 -39.41
CA SER A 6 13.02 9.30 -39.74
C SER A 6 12.96 8.05 -38.86
N ILE A 7 14.11 7.43 -38.54
CA ILE A 7 14.17 6.32 -37.58
C ILE A 7 13.68 6.75 -36.20
N MET A 8 14.13 7.92 -35.71
CA MET A 8 13.70 8.43 -34.40
C MET A 8 12.19 8.72 -34.35
N GLN A 9 11.61 9.29 -35.40
CA GLN A 9 10.17 9.51 -35.49
C GLN A 9 9.38 8.20 -35.46
N ASN A 10 9.80 7.21 -36.26
CA ASN A 10 9.18 5.88 -36.29
C ASN A 10 9.21 5.18 -34.92
N LEU A 11 10.32 5.30 -34.17
CA LEU A 11 10.45 4.72 -32.83
C LEU A 11 9.52 5.40 -31.82
N VAL A 12 9.42 6.74 -31.85
CA VAL A 12 8.53 7.50 -30.98
C VAL A 12 7.06 7.17 -31.27
N GLU A 13 6.69 7.04 -32.54
CA GLU A 13 5.34 6.64 -32.95
C GLU A 13 5.00 5.21 -32.50
N LEU A 14 5.94 4.27 -32.67
CA LEU A 14 5.76 2.90 -32.21
C LEU A 14 5.56 2.85 -30.68
N PHE A 15 6.37 3.61 -29.93
CA PHE A 15 6.25 3.70 -28.47
C PHE A 15 4.91 4.33 -28.06
N ALA A 16 4.54 5.46 -28.66
CA ALA A 16 3.27 6.13 -28.39
C ALA A 16 2.07 5.25 -28.72
N ARG A 17 2.16 4.45 -29.79
CA ARG A 17 1.16 3.45 -30.13
C ARG A 17 1.02 2.43 -29.02
N VAL A 18 2.10 1.72 -28.65
CA VAL A 18 2.07 0.71 -27.59
C VAL A 18 1.57 1.29 -26.26
N TRP A 19 1.95 2.52 -25.93
CA TRP A 19 1.52 3.20 -24.71
C TRP A 19 0.01 3.45 -24.66
N ASN A 20 -0.58 3.78 -25.82
CA ASN A 20 -2.00 4.08 -25.98
C ASN A 20 -2.83 2.84 -26.40
N GLU A 21 -2.20 1.74 -26.79
CA GLU A 21 -2.89 0.46 -27.03
C GLU A 21 -3.70 0.11 -25.79
N THR A 22 -4.97 -0.18 -26.02
CA THR A 22 -5.96 -0.37 -24.96
C THR A 22 -6.39 -1.83 -24.95
N PHE A 23 -6.26 -2.47 -23.79
CA PHE A 23 -6.78 -3.81 -23.55
C PHE A 23 -7.89 -3.73 -22.51
N ALA A 24 -9.08 -4.24 -22.83
CA ALA A 24 -10.25 -4.21 -21.95
C ALA A 24 -10.65 -2.81 -21.44
N GLY A 25 -10.39 -1.74 -22.21
CA GLY A 25 -10.69 -0.35 -21.84
C GLY A 25 -9.62 0.33 -20.99
N ILE A 26 -8.50 -0.34 -20.71
CA ILE A 26 -7.37 0.17 -19.93
C ILE A 26 -6.13 0.23 -20.84
N SER A 27 -5.46 1.38 -20.88
CA SER A 27 -4.24 1.51 -21.70
C SER A 27 -3.03 0.84 -21.03
N VAL A 28 -2.07 0.39 -21.84
CA VAL A 28 -0.80 -0.15 -21.33
C VAL A 28 -0.10 0.87 -20.43
N GLY A 29 -0.15 2.16 -20.80
CA GLY A 29 0.38 3.25 -19.98
C GLY A 29 -0.27 3.33 -18.59
N GLN A 30 -1.59 3.17 -18.49
CA GLN A 30 -2.31 3.16 -17.21
C GLN A 30 -1.89 1.98 -16.34
N LEU A 31 -1.72 0.78 -16.93
CA LEU A 31 -1.24 -0.39 -16.20
C LEU A 31 0.20 -0.20 -15.70
N ALA A 32 1.07 0.36 -16.53
CA ALA A 32 2.45 0.66 -16.15
C ALA A 32 2.52 1.66 -14.99
N VAL A 33 1.77 2.76 -15.06
CA VAL A 33 1.69 3.75 -13.96
C VAL A 33 1.16 3.12 -12.68
N THR A 34 0.09 2.33 -12.78
CA THR A 34 -0.49 1.62 -11.63
C THR A 34 0.52 0.67 -10.98
N ALA A 35 1.27 -0.09 -11.79
CA ALA A 35 2.31 -0.98 -11.31
C ALA A 35 3.43 -0.20 -10.60
N VAL A 36 3.88 0.92 -11.17
CA VAL A 36 4.88 1.79 -10.54
C VAL A 36 4.39 2.32 -9.20
N VAL A 37 3.13 2.79 -9.13
CA VAL A 37 2.54 3.28 -7.88
C VAL A 37 2.48 2.15 -6.84
N LEU A 38 1.99 0.95 -7.20
CA LEU A 38 1.99 -0.20 -6.30
C LEU A 38 3.39 -0.56 -5.80
N LEU A 39 4.39 -0.54 -6.69
CA LEU A 39 5.79 -0.78 -6.31
C LEU A 39 6.27 0.26 -5.30
N VAL A 40 5.96 1.54 -5.50
CA VAL A 40 6.27 2.60 -4.53
C VAL A 40 5.62 2.31 -3.19
N PHE A 41 4.34 1.94 -3.15
CA PHE A 41 3.67 1.56 -1.90
C PHE A 41 4.35 0.35 -1.23
N LEU A 42 4.72 -0.68 -2.00
CA LEU A 42 5.39 -1.87 -1.48
C LEU A 42 6.79 -1.57 -0.92
N LEU A 43 7.54 -0.68 -1.56
CA LEU A 43 8.87 -0.27 -1.10
C LEU A 43 8.78 0.62 0.14
N LEU A 44 7.86 1.59 0.13
CA LEU A 44 7.69 2.54 1.23
C LEU A 44 7.02 1.93 2.46
N ARG A 45 6.37 0.76 2.37
CA ARG A 45 5.62 0.16 3.51
C ARG A 45 6.43 0.07 4.81
N ARG A 46 7.70 -0.33 4.71
CA ARG A 46 8.59 -0.46 5.89
C ARG A 46 9.04 0.88 6.41
N PHE A 47 9.20 1.87 5.53
CA PHE A 47 9.55 3.22 5.91
C PHE A 47 8.38 3.91 6.61
N PHE A 48 7.19 3.84 6.01
CA PHE A 48 5.95 4.37 6.57
C PHE A 48 5.67 3.83 7.96
N ALA A 49 5.69 2.51 8.14
CA ALA A 49 5.43 1.91 9.45
C ALA A 49 6.44 2.38 10.51
N ARG A 50 7.75 2.39 10.18
CA ARG A 50 8.79 2.88 11.09
C ARG A 50 8.61 4.35 11.44
N PHE A 51 8.24 5.18 10.47
CA PHE A 51 7.97 6.60 10.69
C PHE A 51 6.80 6.80 11.65
N ILE A 52 5.66 6.12 11.43
CA ILE A 52 4.50 6.22 12.31
C ILE A 52 4.84 5.73 13.72
N ILE A 53 5.49 4.58 13.86
CA ILE A 53 5.91 4.05 15.18
C ILE A 53 6.85 5.03 15.89
N ALA A 54 7.83 5.62 15.20
CA ALA A 54 8.73 6.60 15.79
C ALA A 54 7.99 7.85 16.30
N ARG A 55 6.97 8.32 15.56
CA ARG A 55 6.12 9.43 16.01
C ARG A 55 5.26 9.07 17.22
N LEU A 56 4.69 7.87 17.24
CA LEU A 56 3.92 7.38 18.37
C LEU A 56 4.81 7.22 19.62
N LYS A 57 6.03 6.71 19.46
CA LYS A 57 7.03 6.62 20.54
C LYS A 57 7.43 7.99 21.08
N ALA A 58 7.61 8.98 20.21
CA ALA A 58 7.91 10.35 20.61
C ALA A 58 6.75 11.01 21.38
N LEU A 59 5.50 10.64 21.09
CA LEU A 59 4.33 11.11 21.83
C LEU A 59 4.18 10.39 23.18
N ALA A 60 4.48 9.08 23.20
CA ALA A 60 4.46 8.24 24.38
C ALA A 60 5.68 8.42 25.30
N SER A 61 6.69 9.22 24.92
CA SER A 61 7.93 9.40 25.69
C SER A 61 7.74 10.07 27.07
N LYS A 62 6.49 10.38 27.46
CA LYS A 62 6.12 10.82 28.80
C LYS A 62 5.79 9.66 29.75
N THR A 63 5.59 8.44 29.24
CA THR A 63 5.39 7.20 30.02
C THR A 63 6.61 6.29 29.85
N LYS A 64 7.26 5.90 30.97
CA LYS A 64 8.40 4.97 31.00
C LYS A 64 7.90 3.57 31.35
N THR A 65 7.20 2.91 30.43
CA THR A 65 6.67 1.56 30.68
C THR A 65 7.06 0.61 29.56
N GLU A 66 7.66 -0.54 29.87
CA GLU A 66 8.07 -1.55 28.88
C GLU A 66 6.90 -2.05 28.01
N VAL A 67 5.69 -2.02 28.58
CA VAL A 67 4.43 -2.38 27.89
C VAL A 67 4.20 -1.53 26.64
N ASP A 68 4.46 -0.22 26.70
CA ASP A 68 4.22 0.68 25.56
C ASP A 68 5.13 0.32 24.38
N ASP A 69 6.38 -0.07 24.64
CA ASP A 69 7.34 -0.47 23.60
C ASP A 69 6.91 -1.77 22.90
N HIS A 70 6.38 -2.74 23.65
CA HIS A 70 5.86 -3.97 23.06
C HIS A 70 4.57 -3.75 22.27
N ILE A 71 3.67 -2.87 22.74
CA ILE A 71 2.46 -2.49 21.98
C ILE A 71 2.84 -1.79 20.67
N LEU A 72 3.78 -0.84 20.72
CA LEU A 72 4.26 -0.15 19.52
C LEU A 72 4.92 -1.12 18.52
N ALA A 73 5.68 -2.10 19.01
CA ALA A 73 6.22 -3.16 18.15
C ALA A 73 5.10 -4.01 17.52
N ALA A 74 4.07 -4.36 18.28
CA ALA A 74 2.90 -5.10 17.81
C ALA A 74 2.14 -4.37 16.69
N LEU A 75 2.06 -3.03 16.75
CA LEU A 75 1.43 -2.16 15.75
C LEU A 75 2.19 -2.06 14.43
N GLN A 76 3.50 -2.35 14.41
CA GLN A 76 4.31 -2.20 13.20
C GLN A 76 3.78 -3.05 12.03
N GLN A 77 3.40 -4.30 12.30
CA GLN A 77 2.93 -5.22 11.25
C GLN A 77 1.56 -4.83 10.67
N PRO A 78 0.55 -4.50 11.50
CA PRO A 78 -0.70 -3.93 11.00
C PRO A 78 -0.54 -2.64 10.20
N LEU A 79 0.32 -1.71 10.62
CA LEU A 79 0.59 -0.47 9.87
C LEU A 79 1.18 -0.73 8.48
N MET A 80 2.08 -1.72 8.35
CA MET A 80 2.59 -2.13 7.05
C MET A 80 1.49 -2.69 6.14
N PHE A 81 0.54 -3.42 6.71
CA PHE A 81 -0.59 -4.00 5.96
C PHE A 81 -1.63 -2.93 5.58
N LEU A 82 -1.92 -1.96 6.46
CA LEU A 82 -2.73 -0.78 6.11
C LEU A 82 -2.14 -0.02 4.92
N PHE A 83 -0.83 0.18 4.89
CA PHE A 83 -0.18 0.87 3.78
C PHE A 83 -0.31 0.11 2.45
N LEU A 84 -0.32 -1.23 2.49
CA LEU A 84 -0.62 -2.05 1.32
C LEU A 84 -2.08 -1.86 0.86
N ILE A 85 -3.03 -1.85 1.80
CA ILE A 85 -4.45 -1.59 1.52
C ILE A 85 -4.63 -0.24 0.84
N LEU A 86 -3.92 0.80 1.29
CA LEU A 86 -3.93 2.12 0.64
C LEU A 86 -3.44 2.04 -0.80
N GLY A 87 -2.35 1.33 -1.07
CA GLY A 87 -1.83 1.11 -2.42
C GLY A 87 -2.85 0.39 -3.32
N LEU A 88 -3.49 -0.67 -2.82
CA LEU A 88 -4.54 -1.38 -3.56
C LEU A 88 -5.79 -0.51 -3.79
N SER A 89 -6.16 0.33 -2.81
CA SER A 89 -7.28 1.27 -2.95
C SER A 89 -7.04 2.30 -4.03
N PHE A 90 -5.80 2.75 -4.19
CA PHE A 90 -5.42 3.67 -5.26
C PHE A 90 -5.59 3.01 -6.63
N VAL A 91 -5.20 1.74 -6.78
CA VAL A 91 -5.38 0.99 -8.03
C VAL A 91 -6.85 0.90 -8.43
N ILE A 92 -7.72 0.56 -7.47
CA ILE A 92 -9.17 0.44 -7.71
C ILE A 92 -9.76 1.77 -8.16
N GLN A 93 -9.31 2.89 -7.61
CA GLN A 93 -9.79 4.22 -7.97
C GLN A 93 -9.20 4.74 -9.30
N TRP A 94 -7.98 4.33 -9.64
CA TRP A 94 -7.27 4.82 -10.82
C TRP A 94 -7.70 4.10 -12.11
N ILE A 95 -7.98 2.79 -12.01
CA ILE A 95 -8.38 1.98 -13.15
C ILE A 95 -9.91 1.99 -13.27
N PRO A 96 -10.47 2.29 -14.46
CA PRO A 96 -11.91 2.27 -14.69
C PRO A 96 -12.44 0.84 -14.79
N PHE A 97 -12.53 0.15 -13.66
CA PHE A 97 -13.14 -1.18 -13.56
C PHE A 97 -14.64 -1.11 -13.89
N ASN A 98 -15.21 -2.23 -14.33
CA ASN A 98 -16.67 -2.29 -14.45
C ASN A 98 -17.32 -2.21 -13.04
N PRO A 99 -18.55 -1.69 -12.92
CA PRO A 99 -19.17 -1.45 -11.61
C PRO A 99 -19.42 -2.70 -10.76
N SER A 100 -19.49 -3.88 -11.37
CA SER A 100 -19.67 -5.14 -10.65
C SER A 100 -18.35 -5.62 -10.03
N LEU A 101 -17.25 -5.56 -10.79
CA LEU A 101 -15.92 -5.89 -10.31
C LEU A 101 -15.43 -4.87 -9.28
N GLU A 102 -15.64 -3.58 -9.51
CA GLU A 102 -15.27 -2.53 -8.57
C GLU A 102 -15.92 -2.76 -7.20
N ARG A 103 -17.23 -3.07 -7.15
CA ARG A 103 -17.93 -3.39 -5.90
C ARG A 103 -17.30 -4.57 -5.16
N VAL A 104 -16.97 -5.65 -5.86
CA VAL A 104 -16.33 -6.82 -5.27
C VAL A 104 -14.93 -6.46 -4.73
N LEU A 105 -14.13 -5.72 -5.50
CA LEU A 105 -12.80 -5.28 -5.09
C LEU A 105 -12.86 -4.38 -3.85
N VAL A 106 -13.83 -3.46 -3.79
CA VAL A 106 -14.06 -2.60 -2.62
C VAL A 106 -14.48 -3.43 -1.40
N GLN A 107 -15.36 -4.42 -1.55
CA GLN A 107 -15.73 -5.33 -0.45
C GLN A 107 -14.54 -6.14 0.08
N ILE A 108 -13.67 -6.60 -0.82
CA ILE A 108 -12.43 -7.28 -0.45
C ILE A 108 -11.53 -6.33 0.35
N LEU A 109 -11.35 -5.07 -0.09
CA LEU A 109 -10.59 -4.09 0.67
C LEU A 109 -11.19 -3.81 2.05
N GLN A 110 -12.51 -3.67 2.14
CA GLN A 110 -13.18 -3.48 3.43
C GLN A 110 -12.94 -4.68 4.36
N SER A 111 -12.96 -5.89 3.81
CA SER A 111 -12.63 -7.11 4.55
C SER A 111 -11.17 -7.13 5.01
N PHE A 112 -10.23 -6.65 4.19
CA PHE A 112 -8.84 -6.48 4.61
C PHE A 112 -8.70 -5.42 5.70
N VAL A 113 -9.43 -4.31 5.65
CA VAL A 113 -9.44 -3.30 6.72
C VAL A 113 -9.97 -3.93 8.01
N ALA A 114 -11.11 -4.60 7.97
CA ALA A 114 -11.67 -5.29 9.13
C ALA A 114 -10.70 -6.32 9.71
N PHE A 115 -10.13 -7.19 8.85
CA PHE A 115 -9.10 -8.14 9.23
C PHE A 115 -7.90 -7.45 9.90
N THR A 116 -7.45 -6.32 9.37
CA THR A 116 -6.34 -5.56 9.95
C THR A 116 -6.66 -5.08 11.35
N ILE A 117 -7.87 -4.57 11.57
CA ILE A 117 -8.32 -4.10 12.89
C ILE A 117 -8.33 -5.27 13.89
N PHE A 118 -8.96 -6.39 13.53
CA PHE A 118 -8.99 -7.59 14.37
C PHE A 118 -7.59 -8.11 14.68
N TRP A 119 -6.73 -8.20 13.66
CA TRP A 119 -5.36 -8.65 13.82
C TRP A 119 -4.51 -7.71 14.66
N THR A 120 -4.76 -6.39 14.57
CA THR A 120 -4.12 -5.38 15.41
C THR A 120 -4.47 -5.60 16.88
N ILE A 121 -5.77 -5.75 17.18
CA ILE A 121 -6.25 -5.99 18.54
C ILE A 121 -5.63 -7.30 19.08
N PHE A 122 -5.71 -8.38 18.30
CA PHE A 122 -5.12 -9.67 18.67
C PHE A 122 -3.63 -9.56 19.01
N ARG A 123 -2.86 -8.80 18.23
CA ARG A 123 -1.44 -8.57 18.49
C ARG A 123 -1.14 -7.72 19.71
N ILE A 124 -2.02 -6.81 20.06
CA ILE A 124 -1.88 -5.98 21.27
C ILE A 124 -2.20 -6.82 22.52
N LEU A 125 -3.05 -7.84 22.42
CA LEU A 125 -3.36 -8.70 23.56
C LEU A 125 -2.14 -9.50 24.06
N GLU A 126 -1.22 -9.88 23.18
CA GLU A 126 -0.01 -10.63 23.54
C GLU A 126 0.92 -9.87 24.53
N PRO A 127 1.35 -8.63 24.29
CA PRO A 127 2.13 -7.88 25.27
C PRO A 127 1.31 -7.49 26.52
N VAL A 128 0.00 -7.35 26.37
CA VAL A 128 -0.90 -7.08 27.49
C VAL A 128 -1.01 -8.28 28.43
N SER A 129 -1.09 -9.52 27.91
CA SER A 129 -1.18 -10.71 28.76
C SER A 129 0.08 -10.91 29.60
N VAL A 130 1.26 -10.68 29.02
CA VAL A 130 2.55 -10.75 29.76
C VAL A 130 2.58 -9.78 30.93
N PHE A 131 2.02 -8.58 30.77
CA PHE A 131 1.93 -7.61 31.86
C PHE A 131 1.02 -8.09 33.01
N PHE A 132 -0.12 -8.71 32.68
CA PHE A 132 -1.04 -9.24 33.69
C PHE A 132 -0.48 -10.46 34.42
N ASP A 133 0.31 -11.32 33.77
CA ASP A 133 0.96 -12.47 34.40
C ASP A 133 2.11 -12.08 35.36
N THR A 134 2.56 -10.82 35.31
CA THR A 134 3.64 -10.29 36.16
C THR A 134 3.13 -9.74 37.50
N PHE A 135 1.81 -9.57 37.67
CA PHE A 135 1.14 -9.12 38.90
C PHE A 135 0.62 -10.30 39.73
#